data_AF-F4D1F1-F1
#
_entry.id   AF-F4D1F1-F1
#
_cell.length_a   1.000
_cell.length_b   1.000
_cell.length_c   1.000
_cell.angle_alpha   90.00
_cell.angle_beta   90.00
_cell.angle_gamma   90.00
#
_symmetry.space_group_name_H-M   'P 1'
#
loop_
_entity.id
_entity.type
_entity.pdbx_description
1 polymer ?
#
loop_
_entity_poly.entity_id
_entity_poly.type
_entity_poly.pdbx_seq_one_letter_code
_entity_poly.pdbx_strand_id
1 'polypeptide(L)'
;MPTADQVLDVARSQIGTVENARGEQPYGAFYGLNGPAWCAMFQYWCFSQVPGGAALIPKTAYTPTFYQWFVDRRQSSRTPVKGALVFYDWPDSVPRIQHVGIVEAVNPDGSITTIEGNTTSGQAGDQSNGGGVWRRRRTTSAVVGYGLPAYDRTPLEDDMPLTDADAELVAKHVWDHMIYNNWLGREEWARTVLGAEQDRVIRQNIAPLQGELDALKAAVAALASGRAPADPGAAVPVAAAPVDLTALAAAVADELQARLSRKE
;
A
#
# COMPACT_ATOMS: atom_id res chain seq x y z
N MET A 1 5.27 -16.95 13.01
CA MET A 1 4.62 -16.91 11.69
C MET A 1 5.54 -16.20 10.71
N PRO A 2 5.49 -16.51 9.40
CA PRO A 2 6.35 -15.89 8.39
C PRO A 2 6.12 -14.38 8.29
N THR A 3 7.14 -13.54 8.45
CA THR A 3 6.98 -12.08 8.38
C THR A 3 7.26 -11.50 6.99
N ALA A 4 6.74 -10.31 6.73
CA ALA A 4 7.05 -9.57 5.50
C ALA A 4 8.56 -9.30 5.34
N ASP A 5 9.25 -9.01 6.44
CA ASP A 5 10.71 -8.75 6.42
C ASP A 5 11.50 -9.99 6.04
N GLN A 6 11.12 -11.18 6.53
CA GLN A 6 11.77 -12.43 6.14
C GLN A 6 11.66 -12.69 4.63
N VAL A 7 10.49 -12.45 4.03
CA VAL A 7 10.29 -12.60 2.58
C VAL A 7 11.06 -11.52 1.81
N LEU A 8 11.07 -10.28 2.30
CA LEU A 8 11.83 -9.20 1.67
C LEU A 8 13.34 -9.45 1.74
N ASP A 9 13.87 -10.00 2.82
CA ASP A 9 15.29 -10.35 2.93
C ASP A 9 15.69 -11.41 1.90
N VAL A 10 14.84 -12.41 1.69
CA VAL A 10 15.00 -13.39 0.61
C VAL A 10 14.99 -12.68 -0.74
N ALA A 11 14.00 -11.84 -1.02
CA ALA A 11 13.90 -11.13 -2.30
C ALA A 11 15.11 -10.21 -2.55
N ARG A 12 15.61 -9.51 -1.52
CA ARG A 12 16.81 -8.66 -1.57
C ARG A 12 18.05 -9.43 -1.97
N SER A 13 18.21 -10.65 -1.44
CA SER A 13 19.37 -11.50 -1.74
C SER A 13 19.46 -11.90 -3.22
N GLN A 14 18.37 -11.76 -3.97
CA GLN A 14 18.29 -12.15 -5.37
C GLN A 14 18.52 -11.00 -6.36
N ILE A 15 18.61 -9.76 -5.89
CA ILE A 15 18.79 -8.58 -6.74
C ILE A 15 20.07 -8.73 -7.58
N GLY A 16 19.96 -8.50 -8.89
CA GLY A 16 21.04 -8.66 -9.86
C GLY A 16 21.07 -10.03 -10.54
N THR A 17 20.24 -10.99 -10.12
CA THR A 17 20.04 -12.24 -10.86
C THR A 17 19.40 -11.97 -12.21
N VAL A 18 19.97 -12.54 -13.27
CA VAL A 18 19.45 -12.46 -14.64
C VAL A 18 19.23 -13.84 -15.22
N GLU A 19 18.21 -13.98 -16.07
CA GLU A 19 17.96 -15.21 -16.82
C GLU A 19 19.05 -15.44 -17.88
N ASN A 20 19.22 -16.71 -18.30
CA ASN A 20 20.07 -17.00 -19.45
C ASN A 20 19.36 -16.68 -20.78
N ALA A 21 20.05 -16.87 -21.91
CA ALA A 21 19.49 -16.59 -23.24
C ALA A 21 18.22 -17.39 -23.61
N ARG A 22 17.85 -18.42 -22.82
CA ARG A 22 16.63 -19.23 -22.98
C ARG A 22 15.52 -18.81 -22.01
N GLY A 23 15.70 -17.74 -21.23
CA GLY A 23 14.76 -17.34 -20.18
C GLY A 23 14.81 -18.23 -18.94
N GLU A 24 15.86 -19.06 -18.80
CA GLU A 24 15.96 -20.02 -17.69
C GLU A 24 16.65 -19.38 -16.49
N GLN A 25 16.11 -19.68 -15.30
CA GLN A 25 16.63 -19.21 -14.01
C GLN A 25 16.26 -20.22 -12.88
N PRO A 26 16.75 -20.05 -11.64
CA PRO A 26 16.48 -20.98 -10.53
C PRO A 26 15.01 -21.06 -10.05
N TYR A 27 14.27 -19.95 -10.09
CA TYR A 27 12.85 -19.82 -9.70
C TYR A 27 11.90 -20.62 -10.61
N GLY A 28 12.12 -20.61 -11.92
CA GLY A 28 11.35 -21.34 -12.92
C GLY A 28 11.66 -22.84 -12.86
N ALA A 29 12.93 -23.19 -12.65
CA ALA A 29 13.34 -24.55 -12.36
C ALA A 29 12.66 -25.08 -11.08
N PHE A 30 12.67 -24.30 -9.99
CA PHE A 30 11.96 -24.63 -8.75
C PHE A 30 10.45 -24.77 -8.95
N TYR A 31 9.87 -23.88 -9.76
CA TYR A 31 8.43 -23.91 -10.04
C TYR A 31 8.01 -25.15 -10.83
N GLY A 32 8.91 -25.67 -11.68
CA GLY A 32 8.64 -26.73 -12.66
C GLY A 32 8.25 -26.21 -14.05
N LEU A 33 8.46 -24.91 -14.30
CA LEU A 33 8.19 -24.24 -15.58
C LEU A 33 9.28 -23.19 -15.81
N ASN A 34 10.30 -23.52 -16.61
CA ASN A 34 11.47 -22.66 -16.82
C ASN A 34 11.56 -22.22 -18.29
N GLY A 35 11.94 -20.96 -18.54
CA GLY A 35 11.96 -20.35 -19.88
C GLY A 35 10.85 -19.32 -20.15
N PRO A 36 9.59 -19.51 -19.69
CA PRO A 36 8.57 -18.47 -19.79
C PRO A 36 8.77 -17.32 -18.80
N ALA A 37 7.97 -16.25 -18.97
CA ALA A 37 7.90 -15.13 -18.03
C ALA A 37 7.67 -15.60 -16.58
N TRP A 38 8.47 -15.07 -15.65
CA TRP A 38 8.66 -15.68 -14.33
C TRP A 38 8.48 -14.72 -13.15
N CYS A 39 7.91 -13.53 -13.35
CA CYS A 39 7.66 -12.56 -12.27
C CYS A 39 6.88 -13.17 -11.09
N ALA A 40 5.78 -13.88 -11.35
CA ALA A 40 4.98 -14.55 -10.33
C ALA A 40 5.70 -15.75 -9.70
N MET A 41 6.49 -16.49 -10.50
CA MET A 41 7.27 -17.64 -9.99
C MET A 41 8.36 -17.20 -9.03
N PHE A 42 8.99 -16.05 -9.29
CA PHE A 42 9.96 -15.43 -8.39
C PHE A 42 9.33 -15.06 -7.05
N GLN A 43 8.14 -14.44 -7.05
CA GLN A 43 7.43 -14.15 -5.79
C GLN A 43 7.13 -15.46 -5.05
N TYR A 44 6.58 -16.48 -5.73
CA TYR A 44 6.32 -17.78 -5.10
C TYR A 44 7.58 -18.44 -4.51
N TRP A 45 8.71 -18.36 -5.23
CA TRP A 45 9.99 -18.85 -4.75
C TRP A 45 10.44 -18.13 -3.47
N CYS A 46 10.36 -16.80 -3.43
CA CYS A 46 10.76 -16.00 -2.27
C CYS A 46 9.97 -16.40 -1.02
N PHE A 47 8.65 -16.51 -1.13
CA PHE A 47 7.80 -16.96 -0.02
C PHE A 47 8.08 -18.41 0.39
N SER A 48 8.45 -19.27 -0.56
CA SER A 48 8.78 -20.67 -0.29
C SER A 48 10.10 -20.85 0.47
N GLN A 49 10.97 -19.84 0.48
CA GLN A 49 12.20 -19.88 1.30
C GLN A 49 11.94 -19.60 2.79
N VAL A 50 10.78 -19.04 3.12
CA VAL A 50 10.39 -18.74 4.50
C VAL A 50 9.47 -19.85 5.02
N PRO A 51 9.75 -20.47 6.18
CA PRO A 51 8.88 -21.48 6.77
C PRO A 51 7.42 -20.99 6.90
N GLY A 52 6.49 -21.71 6.25
CA GLY A 52 5.07 -21.34 6.21
C GLY A 52 4.71 -20.24 5.19
N GLY A 53 5.68 -19.59 4.57
CA GLY A 53 5.45 -18.49 3.63
C GLY A 53 4.73 -18.93 2.34
N ALA A 54 5.03 -20.12 1.83
CA ALA A 54 4.36 -20.67 0.63
C ALA A 54 2.83 -20.80 0.77
N ALA A 55 2.30 -20.87 1.99
CA ALA A 55 0.85 -20.92 2.23
C ALA A 55 0.18 -19.55 2.15
N LEU A 56 0.95 -18.45 2.18
CA LEU A 56 0.41 -17.09 2.16
C LEU A 56 0.03 -16.60 0.76
N ILE A 57 0.47 -17.29 -0.29
CA ILE A 57 0.21 -16.93 -1.69
C ILE A 57 -0.05 -18.18 -2.54
N PRO A 58 -0.84 -18.09 -3.62
CA PRO A 58 -1.09 -19.22 -4.51
C PRO A 58 0.15 -19.61 -5.31
N LYS A 59 0.32 -20.91 -5.55
CA LYS A 59 1.26 -21.41 -6.58
C LYS A 59 0.63 -21.22 -7.96
N THR A 60 0.84 -20.05 -8.58
CA THR A 60 0.43 -19.75 -9.96
C THR A 60 1.47 -18.90 -10.68
N ALA A 61 1.62 -19.12 -11.99
CA ALA A 61 2.45 -18.30 -12.86
C ALA A 61 1.64 -17.19 -13.57
N TYR A 62 0.31 -17.25 -13.53
CA TYR A 62 -0.57 -16.32 -14.23
C TYR A 62 -1.04 -15.20 -13.30
N THR A 63 -0.60 -13.98 -13.59
CA THR A 63 -0.79 -12.79 -12.75
C THR A 63 -2.26 -12.39 -12.51
N PRO A 64 -3.21 -12.53 -13.47
CA PRO A 64 -4.63 -12.30 -13.17
C PRO A 64 -5.20 -13.27 -12.13
N THR A 65 -4.90 -14.58 -12.26
CA THR A 65 -5.32 -15.58 -11.26
C THR A 65 -4.68 -15.32 -9.90
N PHE A 66 -3.43 -14.87 -9.89
CA PHE A 66 -2.73 -14.50 -8.66
C PHE A 66 -3.45 -13.36 -7.94
N TYR A 67 -3.77 -12.26 -8.64
CA TYR A 67 -4.50 -11.16 -8.03
C TYR A 67 -5.91 -11.56 -7.59
N GLN A 68 -6.63 -12.32 -8.43
CA GLN A 68 -7.99 -12.79 -8.10
C GLN A 68 -8.02 -13.62 -6.81
N TRP A 69 -7.00 -14.44 -6.56
CA TRP A 69 -6.89 -15.23 -5.33
C TRP A 69 -6.94 -14.37 -4.05
N PHE A 70 -6.32 -13.17 -4.09
CA PHE A 70 -6.38 -12.22 -2.98
C PHE A 70 -7.74 -11.56 -2.87
N VAL A 71 -8.36 -11.21 -4.01
CA VAL A 71 -9.71 -10.64 -4.06
C VAL A 71 -10.72 -11.59 -3.43
N ASP A 72 -10.70 -12.87 -3.83
CA ASP A 72 -11.62 -13.91 -3.33
C ASP A 72 -11.49 -14.14 -1.83
N ARG A 73 -10.32 -13.82 -1.26
CA ARG A 73 -10.03 -13.96 0.18
C ARG A 73 -10.06 -12.65 0.94
N ARG A 74 -10.63 -11.60 0.34
CA ARG A 74 -10.73 -10.23 0.92
C ARG A 74 -9.38 -9.65 1.35
N GLN A 75 -8.30 -10.10 0.73
CA GLN A 75 -6.92 -9.67 0.97
C GLN A 75 -6.42 -8.75 -0.14
N SER A 76 -7.31 -8.02 -0.81
CA SER A 76 -6.94 -7.02 -1.81
C SER A 76 -7.12 -5.59 -1.29
N SER A 77 -6.23 -4.70 -1.71
CA SER A 77 -6.21 -3.29 -1.32
C SER A 77 -5.85 -2.38 -2.50
N ARG A 78 -6.23 -1.11 -2.39
CA ARG A 78 -5.76 -0.01 -3.25
C ARG A 78 -4.66 0.82 -2.58
N THR A 79 -4.40 0.59 -1.30
CA THR A 79 -3.35 1.26 -0.52
C THR A 79 -2.11 0.37 -0.46
N PRO A 80 -0.93 0.88 -0.87
CA PRO A 80 0.32 0.14 -0.74
C PRO A 80 0.72 0.01 0.72
N VAL A 81 1.23 -1.17 1.08
CA VAL A 81 1.89 -1.40 2.38
C VAL A 81 3.12 -2.27 2.14
N LYS A 82 4.13 -2.12 3.01
CA LYS A 82 5.31 -2.98 2.99
C LYS A 82 4.91 -4.47 3.07
N GLY A 83 5.52 -5.31 2.25
CA GLY A 83 5.24 -6.75 2.16
C GLY A 83 4.07 -7.13 1.27
N ALA A 84 3.25 -6.18 0.82
CA ALA A 84 2.18 -6.45 -0.13
C ALA A 84 2.73 -6.85 -1.50
N LEU A 85 2.02 -7.73 -2.21
CA LEU A 85 2.27 -7.98 -3.62
C LEU A 85 1.55 -6.94 -4.46
N VAL A 86 2.27 -6.19 -5.28
CA VAL A 86 1.73 -5.18 -6.18
C VAL A 86 1.55 -5.77 -7.58
N PHE A 87 0.41 -5.47 -8.21
CA PHE A 87 0.03 -5.98 -9.52
C PHE A 87 -0.10 -4.86 -10.53
N TYR A 88 0.51 -5.02 -11.70
CA TYR A 88 0.57 -4.00 -12.75
C TYR A 88 -0.15 -4.42 -14.03
N ASP A 89 -0.79 -3.43 -14.64
CA ASP A 89 -1.33 -3.48 -16.00
C ASP A 89 -0.80 -2.23 -16.72
N TRP A 90 0.22 -2.41 -17.54
CA TRP A 90 0.79 -1.31 -18.32
C TRP A 90 0.02 -1.16 -19.63
N PRO A 91 -0.08 0.08 -20.16
CA PRO A 91 -0.75 0.31 -21.43
C PRO A 91 0.06 -0.28 -22.58
N ASP A 92 -0.15 -1.56 -22.85
CA ASP A 92 0.38 -2.31 -23.97
C ASP A 92 -0.76 -2.97 -24.77
N SER A 93 -0.44 -3.92 -25.65
CA SER A 93 -1.45 -4.61 -26.48
C SER A 93 -2.28 -5.66 -25.72
N VAL A 94 -2.07 -5.81 -24.42
CA VAL A 94 -2.62 -6.89 -23.61
C VAL A 94 -3.46 -6.33 -22.45
N PRO A 95 -4.80 -6.37 -22.53
CA PRO A 95 -5.69 -5.80 -21.51
C PRO A 95 -5.85 -6.72 -20.30
N ARG A 96 -4.77 -6.95 -19.54
CA ARG A 96 -4.77 -7.76 -18.32
C ARG A 96 -3.61 -7.37 -17.41
N ILE A 97 -3.67 -7.84 -16.16
CA ILE A 97 -2.51 -7.80 -15.24
C ILE A 97 -1.33 -8.55 -15.85
N GLN A 98 -0.23 -7.86 -16.10
CA GLN A 98 0.96 -8.38 -16.76
C GLN A 98 2.06 -8.78 -15.78
N HIS A 99 2.12 -8.15 -14.61
CA HIS A 99 3.29 -8.25 -13.74
C HIS A 99 2.97 -8.16 -12.25
N VAL A 100 3.88 -8.69 -11.44
CA VAL A 100 3.79 -8.68 -9.98
C VAL A 100 5.16 -8.44 -9.34
N GLY A 101 5.18 -7.60 -8.31
CA GLY A 101 6.34 -7.33 -7.45
C GLY A 101 5.97 -7.42 -5.98
N ILE A 102 6.96 -7.40 -5.08
CA ILE A 102 6.73 -7.21 -3.64
C ILE A 102 7.12 -5.78 -3.23
N VAL A 103 6.27 -5.11 -2.46
CA VAL A 103 6.52 -3.75 -1.95
C VAL A 103 7.53 -3.82 -0.81
N GLU A 104 8.70 -3.22 -1.01
CA GLU A 104 9.73 -3.06 0.01
C GLU A 104 9.47 -1.81 0.88
N ALA A 105 8.98 -0.72 0.27
CA ALA A 105 8.65 0.52 0.98
C ALA A 105 7.61 1.36 0.24
N VAL A 106 6.89 2.19 0.99
CA VAL A 106 6.06 3.29 0.47
C VAL A 106 6.82 4.60 0.70
N ASN A 107 7.04 5.36 -0.35
CA ASN A 107 7.85 6.59 -0.30
C ASN A 107 6.96 7.81 0.03
N PRO A 108 7.54 8.89 0.58
CA PRO A 108 6.78 10.11 0.92
C PRO A 108 6.08 10.80 -0.25
N ASP A 109 6.57 10.61 -1.48
CA ASP A 109 5.98 11.14 -2.71
C ASP A 109 4.83 10.28 -3.28
N GLY A 110 4.41 9.24 -2.54
CA GLY A 110 3.37 8.31 -2.96
C GLY A 110 3.84 7.24 -3.95
N SER A 111 5.11 7.26 -4.37
CA SER A 111 5.70 6.16 -5.13
C SER A 111 5.99 4.96 -4.22
N ILE A 112 6.19 3.79 -4.82
CA ILE A 112 6.57 2.57 -4.10
C ILE A 112 7.95 2.10 -4.53
N THR A 113 8.70 1.57 -3.56
CA THR A 113 9.93 0.82 -3.82
C THR A 113 9.59 -0.67 -3.76
N THR A 114 9.93 -1.41 -4.79
CA THR A 114 9.53 -2.82 -4.98
C THR A 114 10.74 -3.68 -5.34
N ILE A 115 10.62 -4.99 -5.10
CA ILE A 115 11.54 -6.00 -5.62
C ILE A 115 10.77 -6.89 -6.58
N GLU A 116 11.21 -6.91 -7.83
CA GLU A 116 10.51 -7.51 -8.94
C GLU A 116 11.45 -8.47 -9.65
N GLY A 117 10.94 -9.65 -10.02
CA GLY A 117 11.59 -10.58 -10.92
C GLY A 117 11.05 -10.41 -12.32
N ASN A 118 11.85 -10.77 -13.32
CA ASN A 118 11.52 -10.64 -14.74
C ASN A 118 11.21 -9.20 -15.19
N THR A 119 12.01 -8.25 -14.72
CA THR A 119 11.91 -6.83 -15.13
C THR A 119 13.29 -6.30 -15.53
N THR A 120 13.36 -5.07 -16.06
CA THR A 120 14.66 -4.41 -16.34
C THR A 120 15.17 -3.62 -15.14
N SER A 121 16.41 -3.14 -15.16
CA SER A 121 17.01 -2.36 -14.07
C SER A 121 16.60 -0.88 -14.06
N GLY A 122 16.18 -0.32 -15.20
CA GLY A 122 15.75 1.08 -15.35
C GLY A 122 14.37 1.26 -15.97
N GLN A 123 13.90 2.50 -16.14
CA GLN A 123 12.56 2.77 -16.70
C GLN A 123 12.43 2.39 -18.20
N ALA A 124 13.56 2.16 -18.87
CA ALA A 124 13.60 1.70 -20.25
C ALA A 124 13.54 0.17 -20.36
N GLY A 125 13.09 -0.31 -21.51
CA GLY A 125 12.95 -1.74 -21.81
C GLY A 125 11.69 -2.36 -21.20
N ASP A 126 11.58 -3.67 -21.35
CA ASP A 126 10.36 -4.42 -20.99
C ASP A 126 10.18 -4.51 -19.47
N GLN A 127 9.15 -3.86 -18.96
CA GLN A 127 8.86 -3.87 -17.52
C GLN A 127 8.14 -5.15 -17.07
N SER A 128 7.53 -5.89 -18.01
CA SER A 128 6.77 -7.10 -17.78
C SER A 128 7.58 -8.39 -17.98
N ASN A 129 8.63 -8.33 -18.81
CA ASN A 129 9.49 -9.44 -19.20
C ASN A 129 10.94 -9.01 -19.47
N GLY A 130 11.55 -8.31 -18.52
CA GLY A 130 12.88 -7.73 -18.66
C GLY A 130 14.05 -8.64 -18.25
N GLY A 131 13.77 -9.88 -17.83
CA GLY A 131 14.79 -10.93 -17.65
C GLY A 131 15.68 -10.82 -16.41
N GLY A 132 15.40 -9.91 -15.46
CA GLY A 132 16.20 -9.83 -14.22
C GLY A 132 15.40 -9.52 -12.96
N VAL A 133 16.07 -9.72 -11.82
CA VAL A 133 15.59 -9.31 -10.49
C VAL A 133 16.16 -7.95 -10.15
N TRP A 134 15.28 -6.96 -9.95
CA TRP A 134 15.70 -5.59 -9.66
C TRP A 134 14.86 -4.96 -8.57
N ARG A 135 15.51 -4.09 -7.80
CA ARG A 135 14.82 -3.11 -6.97
C ARG A 135 14.34 -1.97 -7.87
N ARG A 136 13.06 -1.62 -7.76
CA ARG A 136 12.40 -0.65 -8.62
C ARG A 136 11.75 0.45 -7.80
N ARG A 137 11.79 1.68 -8.31
CA ARG A 137 10.91 2.77 -7.84
C ARG A 137 9.80 2.95 -8.87
N ARG A 138 8.55 2.77 -8.46
CA ARG A 138 7.37 2.74 -9.35
C ARG A 138 6.38 3.83 -8.94
N THR A 139 5.86 4.55 -9.93
CA THR A 139 4.60 5.30 -9.75
C THR A 139 3.45 4.32 -9.68
N THR A 140 2.34 4.73 -9.07
CA THR A 140 1.18 3.85 -8.82
C THR A 140 0.11 3.93 -9.91
N SER A 141 0.34 4.69 -10.99
CA SER A 141 -0.64 4.92 -12.07
C SER A 141 -1.02 3.66 -12.84
N ALA A 142 -0.08 2.71 -12.98
CA ALA A 142 -0.30 1.42 -13.65
C ALA A 142 -0.69 0.28 -12.67
N VAL A 143 -0.95 0.60 -11.40
CA VAL A 143 -1.25 -0.40 -10.38
C VAL A 143 -2.73 -0.78 -10.40
N VAL A 144 -3.00 -2.07 -10.62
CA VAL A 144 -4.34 -2.68 -10.53
C VAL A 144 -4.74 -2.96 -9.10
N GLY A 145 -3.78 -3.23 -8.22
CA GLY A 145 -4.02 -3.35 -6.78
C GLY A 145 -2.89 -4.04 -6.06
N TYR A 146 -3.12 -4.26 -4.77
CA TYR A 146 -2.19 -4.89 -3.86
C TYR A 146 -2.83 -6.13 -3.24
N GLY A 147 -2.16 -7.28 -3.32
CA GLY A 147 -2.47 -8.46 -2.52
C GLY A 147 -1.77 -8.38 -1.16
N LEU A 148 -2.47 -8.73 -0.09
CA LEU A 148 -2.02 -8.63 1.29
C LEU A 148 -1.81 -10.05 1.87
N PRO A 149 -0.59 -10.60 1.78
CA PRO A 149 -0.30 -11.89 2.40
C PRO A 149 -0.47 -11.81 3.93
N ALA A 150 -0.95 -12.90 4.50
CA ALA A 150 -1.30 -13.02 5.90
C ALA A 150 -0.09 -13.29 6.82
N TYR A 151 0.88 -12.36 6.86
CA TYR A 151 2.18 -12.55 7.53
C TYR A 151 2.13 -12.77 9.06
N ASP A 152 1.08 -12.35 9.74
CA ASP A 152 0.87 -12.69 11.15
C ASP A 152 -0.61 -12.45 11.44
N ARG A 153 -1.46 -13.47 11.30
CA ARG A 153 -2.85 -13.31 11.71
C ARG A 153 -3.01 -13.61 13.19
N THR A 154 -3.09 -12.56 13.99
CA THR A 154 -4.29 -12.47 14.84
C THR A 154 -5.45 -12.20 13.88
N PRO A 155 -6.45 -13.09 13.74
CA PRO A 155 -7.64 -12.79 12.95
C PRO A 155 -8.20 -11.44 13.41
N LEU A 156 -8.26 -10.47 12.50
CA LEU A 156 -8.98 -9.23 12.76
C LEU A 156 -10.48 -9.51 12.61
N GLU A 157 -11.35 -8.73 13.27
CA GLU A 157 -12.81 -8.93 13.21
C GLU A 157 -13.34 -9.02 11.76
N ASP A 158 -12.68 -8.34 10.82
CA ASP A 158 -13.01 -8.30 9.39
C ASP A 158 -12.59 -9.55 8.59
N ASP A 159 -11.68 -10.36 9.14
CA ASP A 159 -11.22 -11.63 8.54
C ASP A 159 -12.16 -12.79 8.86
N MET A 160 -13.11 -12.58 9.78
CA MET A 160 -14.10 -13.58 10.12
C MET A 160 -15.19 -13.61 9.03
N PRO A 161 -15.50 -14.77 8.46
CA PRO A 161 -16.65 -14.89 7.59
C PRO A 161 -17.90 -14.53 8.42
N LEU A 162 -18.66 -13.50 7.99
CA LEU A 162 -19.96 -13.21 8.58
C LEU A 162 -20.85 -14.44 8.38
N THR A 163 -21.22 -15.08 9.48
CA THR A 163 -22.26 -16.11 9.44
C THR A 163 -23.63 -15.44 9.36
N ASP A 164 -24.65 -16.18 8.94
CA ASP A 164 -26.03 -15.66 8.91
C ASP A 164 -26.49 -15.20 10.31
N ALA A 165 -25.99 -15.85 11.37
CA ALA A 165 -26.24 -15.45 12.75
C ALA A 165 -25.57 -14.11 13.11
N ASP A 166 -24.37 -13.83 12.59
CA ASP A 166 -23.70 -12.55 12.77
C ASP A 166 -24.42 -11.43 12.01
N ALA A 167 -24.91 -11.73 10.80
CA ALA A 167 -25.70 -10.79 10.01
C ALA A 167 -27.02 -10.44 10.70
N GLU A 168 -27.69 -11.42 11.32
CA GLU A 168 -28.89 -11.19 12.14
C GLU A 168 -28.60 -10.35 13.38
N LEU A 169 -27.47 -10.59 14.06
CA LEU A 169 -27.04 -9.80 15.22
C LEU A 169 -26.75 -8.34 14.85
N VAL A 170 -26.04 -8.11 13.73
CA VAL A 170 -25.78 -6.78 13.21
C VAL A 170 -27.08 -6.08 12.80
N ALA A 171 -27.96 -6.78 12.08
CA ALA A 171 -29.26 -6.24 11.69
C ALA A 171 -30.10 -5.84 12.90
N LYS A 172 -30.13 -6.68 13.95
CA LYS A 172 -30.82 -6.38 15.20
C LYS A 172 -30.24 -5.17 15.91
N HIS A 173 -28.91 -5.08 16.03
CA HIS A 173 -28.27 -3.93 16.67
C HIS A 173 -28.51 -2.63 15.90
N VAL A 174 -28.40 -2.65 14.57
CA VAL A 174 -28.68 -1.48 13.73
C VAL A 174 -30.15 -1.08 13.83
N TRP A 175 -31.08 -2.05 13.79
CA TRP A 175 -32.51 -1.81 13.82
C TRP A 175 -33.01 -1.29 15.17
N ASP A 176 -32.58 -1.91 16.28
CA ASP A 176 -32.92 -1.47 17.63
C ASP A 176 -32.39 -0.04 17.89
N HIS A 177 -31.18 0.26 17.39
CA HIS A 177 -30.58 1.59 17.53
C HIS A 177 -31.24 2.64 16.62
N MET A 178 -31.73 2.25 15.43
CA MET A 178 -32.54 3.11 14.56
C MET A 178 -33.88 3.46 15.20
N ILE A 179 -34.58 2.48 15.80
CA ILE A 179 -35.86 2.72 16.49
C ILE A 179 -35.63 3.62 17.72
N TYR A 180 -34.58 3.37 18.50
CA TYR A 180 -34.27 4.17 19.69
C TYR A 180 -33.88 5.62 19.36
N ASN A 181 -33.12 5.85 18.29
CA ASN A 181 -32.75 7.21 17.86
C ASN A 181 -33.91 7.98 17.23
N ASN A 182 -34.78 7.29 16.47
CA ASN A 182 -35.98 7.89 15.89
C ASN A 182 -37.00 8.27 16.98
N TRP A 183 -37.10 7.47 18.05
CA TRP A 183 -37.91 7.78 19.22
C TRP A 183 -37.40 8.98 20.04
N LEU A 184 -36.07 9.20 20.07
CA LEU A 184 -35.44 10.35 20.74
C LEU A 184 -35.32 11.61 19.85
N GLY A 185 -35.73 11.55 18.58
CA GLY A 185 -35.73 12.69 17.66
C GLY A 185 -34.33 13.27 17.35
N ARG A 186 -33.26 12.46 17.41
CA ARG A 186 -31.88 12.92 17.16
C ARG A 186 -31.43 12.62 15.72
N GLU A 187 -30.90 13.63 15.02
CA GLU A 187 -30.27 13.51 13.68
C GLU A 187 -28.78 13.07 13.73
N GLU A 188 -28.25 12.62 14.87
CA GLU A 188 -26.82 12.31 14.98
C GLU A 188 -26.47 10.92 14.45
N TRP A 189 -26.20 10.85 13.14
CA TRP A 189 -25.63 9.66 12.48
C TRP A 189 -24.28 9.94 11.82
N ALA A 190 -23.20 10.09 12.58
CA ALA A 190 -21.89 10.13 11.92
C ALA A 190 -20.67 9.58 12.66
N ARG A 191 -20.67 9.43 13.99
CA ARG A 191 -19.38 9.28 14.70
C ARG A 191 -19.11 8.00 15.45
N THR A 192 -20.10 7.14 15.69
CA THR A 192 -19.95 6.08 16.71
C THR A 192 -20.04 4.64 16.22
N VAL A 193 -20.32 4.38 14.94
CA VAL A 193 -20.36 2.99 14.41
C VAL A 193 -19.08 2.58 13.67
N LEU A 194 -18.25 3.55 13.23
CA LEU A 194 -17.03 3.30 12.45
C LEU A 194 -15.82 4.02 13.07
N GLY A 195 -15.57 3.79 14.36
CA GLY A 195 -14.65 4.62 15.16
C GLY A 195 -13.60 3.87 15.98
N ALA A 196 -13.43 2.57 15.79
CA ALA A 196 -12.31 1.87 16.41
C ALA A 196 -11.04 2.10 15.59
N GLU A 197 -9.89 2.30 16.25
CA GLU A 197 -8.55 2.33 15.62
C GLU A 197 -8.25 1.06 14.77
N GLN A 198 -9.09 0.04 14.89
CA GLN A 198 -9.02 -1.22 14.19
C GLN A 198 -9.75 -1.22 12.83
N ASP A 199 -10.56 -0.20 12.51
CA ASP A 199 -11.33 -0.14 11.26
C ASP A 199 -10.43 0.09 10.03
N ARG A 200 -10.65 -0.69 8.95
CA ARG A 200 -9.89 -0.62 7.69
C ARG A 200 -9.86 0.78 7.07
N VAL A 201 -10.97 1.50 7.07
CA VAL A 201 -11.07 2.84 6.46
C VAL A 201 -10.25 3.83 7.29
N ILE A 202 -10.27 3.69 8.62
CA ILE A 202 -9.47 4.49 9.55
C ILE A 202 -7.99 4.15 9.39
N ARG A 203 -7.59 2.87 9.35
CA ARG A 203 -6.19 2.49 9.14
C ARG A 203 -5.64 2.90 7.78
N GLN A 204 -6.43 2.75 6.70
CA GLN A 204 -5.98 3.02 5.34
C GLN A 204 -5.93 4.52 5.01
N ASN A 205 -6.77 5.33 5.65
CA ASN A 205 -6.88 6.76 5.31
C ASN A 205 -6.46 7.70 6.44
N ILE A 206 -6.54 7.30 7.72
CA ILE A 206 -6.33 8.18 8.86
C ILE A 206 -4.97 7.95 9.54
N ALA A 207 -4.50 6.70 9.66
CA ALA A 207 -3.20 6.41 10.29
C ALA A 207 -2.00 7.10 9.60
N PRO A 208 -1.92 7.18 8.25
CA PRO A 208 -0.88 7.96 7.58
C PRO A 208 -0.99 9.46 7.87
N LEU A 209 -2.21 10.00 7.94
CA LEU A 209 -2.47 11.42 8.23
C LEU A 209 -2.14 11.79 9.68
N GLN A 210 -2.25 10.86 10.63
CA GLN A 210 -1.82 11.07 12.01
C GLN A 210 -0.29 11.21 12.11
N GLY A 211 0.45 10.37 11.38
CA GLY A 211 1.92 10.50 11.30
C GLY A 211 2.36 11.82 10.66
N GLU A 212 1.67 12.26 9.60
CA GLU A 212 1.92 13.57 8.98
C GLU A 212 1.57 14.72 9.92
N LEU A 213 0.46 14.64 10.66
CA LEU A 213 0.05 15.65 11.63
C LEU A 213 1.03 15.77 12.80
N ASP A 214 1.57 14.66 13.29
CA ASP A 214 2.55 14.67 14.38
C ASP A 214 3.91 15.20 13.92
N ALA A 215 4.32 14.88 12.69
CA ALA A 215 5.49 15.49 12.06
C ALA A 215 5.31 17.01 11.87
N LEU A 216 4.12 17.45 11.45
CA LEU A 216 3.80 18.86 11.28
C LEU A 216 3.80 19.61 12.62
N LYS A 217 3.19 19.01 13.67
CA LYS A 217 3.20 19.56 15.03
C LYS A 217 4.62 19.68 15.58
N ALA A 218 5.47 18.67 15.35
CA ALA A 218 6.86 18.70 15.76
C ALA A 218 7.64 19.82 15.04
N ALA A 219 7.42 20.00 13.74
CA ALA A 219 8.03 21.09 12.97
C ALA A 219 7.58 22.47 13.46
N VAL A 220 6.28 22.65 13.74
CA VAL A 220 5.73 23.89 14.30
C VAL A 220 6.28 24.17 15.70
N ALA A 221 6.40 23.15 16.55
CA ALA A 221 6.98 23.30 17.89
C ALA A 221 8.48 23.64 17.84
N ALA A 222 9.24 23.08 16.89
CA ALA A 222 10.64 23.41 16.67
C ALA A 222 10.82 24.87 16.21
N LEU A 223 9.98 25.32 15.27
CA LEU A 223 9.96 26.70 14.81
C LEU A 223 9.57 27.68 15.92
N ALA A 224 8.55 27.35 16.72
CA ALA A 224 8.09 28.19 17.83
C ALA A 224 9.11 28.28 18.98
N SER A 225 9.99 27.29 19.13
CA SER A 225 11.04 27.28 20.16
C SER A 225 12.39 27.81 19.69
N GLY A 226 12.50 28.25 18.43
CA GLY A 226 13.75 28.80 17.87
C GLY A 226 14.89 27.79 17.78
N ARG A 227 14.60 26.49 17.87
CA ARG A 227 15.59 25.41 17.81
C ARG A 227 15.54 24.74 16.44
N ALA A 228 16.70 24.57 15.80
CA ALA A 228 16.81 23.74 14.61
C ALA A 228 16.37 22.29 14.95
N PRO A 229 15.63 21.61 14.06
CA PRO A 229 15.19 20.23 14.29
C PRO A 229 16.39 19.31 14.48
N ALA A 230 16.31 18.41 15.45
CA ALA A 230 17.38 17.47 15.76
C ALA A 230 17.43 16.33 14.73
N ASP A 231 18.60 16.21 14.10
CA ASP A 231 19.16 15.14 13.25
C ASP A 231 18.58 14.94 11.81
N PRO A 232 19.39 15.08 10.72
CA PRO A 232 18.95 15.15 9.33
C PRO A 232 18.96 13.79 8.61
N GLY A 233 18.36 12.75 9.22
CA GLY A 233 18.24 11.42 8.62
C GLY A 233 17.06 11.22 7.65
N ALA A 234 16.15 12.19 7.50
CA ALA A 234 14.99 12.09 6.62
C ALA A 234 14.95 13.31 5.68
N ALA A 235 15.42 13.10 4.45
CA ALA A 235 15.60 14.17 3.48
C ALA A 235 14.26 14.73 2.96
N VAL A 236 14.09 16.05 3.08
CA VAL A 236 13.46 16.88 2.04
C VAL A 236 14.27 18.17 1.93
N PRO A 237 14.99 18.44 0.82
CA PRO A 237 15.53 19.76 0.57
C PRO A 237 14.47 20.59 -0.16
N VAL A 238 13.93 21.61 0.49
CA VAL A 238 13.33 22.75 -0.23
C VAL A 238 14.20 23.96 0.07
N ALA A 239 14.72 24.54 -1.01
CA ALA A 239 15.65 25.64 -1.01
C ALA A 239 15.18 26.78 -0.09
N ALA A 240 16.12 27.27 0.71
CA ALA A 240 15.97 28.40 1.59
C ALA A 240 15.67 29.68 0.79
N ALA A 241 14.48 30.21 0.98
CA ALA A 241 14.29 31.65 1.09
C ALA A 241 13.53 31.87 2.41
N PRO A 242 13.92 32.85 3.25
CA PRO A 242 13.15 33.16 4.44
C PRO A 242 11.75 33.57 4.00
N VAL A 243 10.75 32.74 4.28
CA VAL A 243 9.35 33.07 4.07
C VAL A 243 9.02 34.18 5.06
N ASP A 244 8.76 35.38 4.56
CA ASP A 244 8.26 36.48 5.37
C ASP A 244 6.85 36.16 5.83
N LEU A 245 6.75 35.64 7.06
CA LEU A 245 5.48 35.26 7.69
C LEU A 245 4.53 36.45 7.83
N THR A 246 5.07 37.67 7.86
CA THR A 246 4.29 38.92 7.89
C THR A 246 3.60 39.15 6.54
N ALA A 247 4.33 38.95 5.44
CA ALA A 247 3.79 39.08 4.10
C ALA A 247 2.74 37.99 3.79
N LEU A 248 2.96 36.77 4.28
CA LEU A 248 1.99 35.67 4.12
C LEU A 248 0.70 35.93 4.93
N ALA A 249 0.82 36.42 6.17
CA ALA A 249 -0.33 36.77 6.99
C ALA A 249 -1.15 37.91 6.36
N ALA A 250 -0.49 38.91 5.78
CA ALA A 250 -1.15 40.00 5.06
C ALA A 250 -1.92 39.50 3.83
N ALA A 251 -1.29 38.65 3.00
CA ALA A 251 -1.93 38.12 1.79
C ALA A 251 -3.17 37.24 2.10
N VAL A 252 -3.14 36.48 3.20
CA VAL A 252 -4.29 35.68 3.65
C VAL A 252 -5.42 36.57 4.17
N ALA A 253 -5.08 37.63 4.91
CA ALA A 253 -6.07 38.60 5.38
C ALA A 253 -6.76 39.32 4.22
N ASP A 254 -6.00 39.75 3.20
CA ASP A 254 -6.53 40.42 2.02
C ASP A 254 -7.48 39.53 1.21
N GLU A 255 -7.14 38.24 1.02
CA GLU A 255 -8.00 37.29 0.30
C GLU A 255 -9.27 36.95 1.08
N LEU A 256 -9.19 36.84 2.42
CA LEU A 256 -10.38 36.65 3.26
C LEU A 256 -11.30 37.87 3.20
N GLN A 257 -10.73 39.08 3.24
CA GLN A 257 -11.48 40.32 3.16
C GLN A 257 -12.13 40.49 1.78
N ALA A 258 -11.42 40.13 0.70
CA ALA A 258 -11.95 40.10 -0.67
C ALA A 258 -13.04 39.05 -0.90
N ARG A 259 -13.06 37.96 -0.12
CA ARG A 259 -14.14 36.95 -0.16
C ARG A 259 -15.36 37.36 0.64
N LEU A 260 -15.16 38.09 1.73
CA LEU A 260 -16.23 38.63 2.55
C LEU A 260 -16.97 39.78 1.83
N SER A 261 -16.25 40.65 1.12
CA SER A 261 -16.84 41.74 0.34
C SER A 261 -17.52 41.32 -0.97
N ARG A 262 -17.36 40.06 -1.40
CA ARG A 262 -18.07 39.47 -2.56
C ARG A 262 -19.40 38.82 -2.19
N LYS A 263 -19.79 38.83 -0.92
CA LYS A 263 -21.04 38.25 -0.40
C LYS A 263 -22.11 39.29 0.00
N GLU A 264 -21.86 40.57 -0.27
CA GLU A 264 -22.86 41.66 -0.26
C GLU A 264 -23.12 42.13 -1.69
#